data_AF-A0A2S7W0X0-F1
#
_entry.id   AF-A0A2S7W0X0-F1
#
_cell.length_a   1.000
_cell.length_b   1.000
_cell.length_c   1.000
_cell.angle_alpha   90.00
_cell.angle_beta   90.00
_cell.angle_gamma   90.00
#
_symmetry.space_group_name_H-M   'P 1'
#
loop_
_entity.id
_entity.type
_entity.pdbx_description
1 polymer ?
#
loop_
_entity_poly.entity_id
_entity_poly.type
_entity_poly.pdbx_seq_one_letter_code
_entity_poly.pdbx_strand_id
1 'polypeptide(L)' 'MSDNQQTTNTLENAPEEIKLAVDLIYLLESNDIAPEIVLSALEIVRKDFENKA' A
#
# COMPACT_ATOMS: atom_id res chain seq x y z
N MET A 1 34.47 -2.26 9.05
CA MET A 1 33.13 -2.51 9.60
C MET A 1 32.16 -1.97 8.57
N SER A 2 31.70 -2.85 7.68
CA SER A 2 30.77 -2.52 6.61
C SER A 2 29.60 -3.47 6.73
N ASP A 3 28.88 -3.35 7.84
CA ASP A 3 27.67 -4.11 8.07
C ASP A 3 26.46 -3.28 7.65
N ASN A 4 25.63 -3.92 6.83
CA ASN A 4 24.22 -3.65 6.58
C ASN A 4 23.84 -2.76 5.38
N GLN A 5 24.04 -3.29 4.17
CA GLN A 5 23.26 -2.93 2.98
C GLN A 5 22.19 -3.99 2.69
N GLN A 6 21.26 -4.22 3.63
CA GLN A 6 20.18 -5.18 3.42
C GLN A 6 18.82 -4.55 3.76
N THR A 7 18.35 -3.62 2.92
CA THR A 7 16.98 -3.09 3.01
C THR A 7 16.30 -2.82 1.67
N THR A 8 16.88 -3.19 0.52
CA THR A 8 16.30 -2.80 -0.79
C THR A 8 15.59 -3.92 -1.58
N ASN A 9 15.60 -5.18 -1.14
CA ASN A 9 15.05 -6.31 -1.94
C ASN A 9 13.83 -7.03 -1.31
N THR A 10 13.17 -6.45 -0.30
CA THR A 10 12.02 -7.10 0.35
C THR A 10 10.70 -6.93 -0.41
N LEU A 11 10.55 -5.85 -1.19
CA LEU A 11 9.34 -5.60 -1.97
C LEU A 11 9.28 -6.43 -3.26
N GLU A 12 10.40 -6.71 -3.93
CA GLU A 12 10.40 -7.47 -5.19
C GLU A 12 9.87 -8.90 -5.03
N ASN A 13 10.09 -9.51 -3.87
CA ASN A 13 9.62 -10.86 -3.55
C ASN A 13 8.34 -10.87 -2.69
N ALA A 14 7.77 -9.71 -2.38
CA ALA A 14 6.54 -9.64 -1.60
C ALA A 14 5.32 -10.17 -2.39
N PRO A 15 4.28 -10.68 -1.71
CA PRO A 15 3.00 -10.99 -2.32
C PRO A 15 2.42 -9.78 -3.08
N GLU A 16 1.61 -10.05 -4.10
CA GLU A 16 1.05 -9.01 -4.97
C GLU A 16 0.21 -8.00 -4.19
N GLU A 17 -0.56 -8.46 -3.22
CA GLU A 17 -1.38 -7.62 -2.35
C GLU A 17 -0.55 -6.66 -1.49
N ILE A 18 0.65 -7.08 -1.08
CA ILE A 18 1.57 -6.25 -0.28
C ILE A 18 2.21 -5.19 -1.17
N LYS A 19 2.65 -5.56 -2.38
CA LYS A 19 3.19 -4.60 -3.36
C LYS A 19 2.15 -3.53 -3.71
N LEU A 20 0.93 -3.96 -4.01
CA LEU A 20 -0.17 -3.05 -4.34
C LEU A 20 -0.50 -2.12 -3.16
N ALA A 21 -0.52 -2.62 -1.93
CA ALA A 21 -0.75 -1.80 -0.75
C ALA A 21 0.33 -0.72 -0.58
N VAL A 22 1.60 -1.07 -0.81
CA VAL A 22 2.73 -0.13 -0.72
C VAL A 22 2.64 0.95 -1.80
N ASP A 23 2.38 0.57 -3.05
CA ASP A 23 2.20 1.52 -4.16
C ASP A 23 1.02 2.46 -3.90
N LEU A 24 -0.08 1.93 -3.36
CA LEU A 24 -1.26 2.71 -3.01
C LEU A 24 -0.97 3.69 -1.88
N ILE A 25 -0.28 3.27 -0.83
CA ILE A 25 0.12 4.17 0.27
C ILE A 25 1.00 5.30 -0.27
N TYR A 26 2.02 4.98 -1.07
CA TYR A 26 2.89 5.98 -1.68
C TYR A 26 2.12 7.01 -2.52
N LEU A 27 1.16 6.55 -3.32
CA LEU A 27 0.30 7.43 -4.12
C LEU A 27 -0.53 8.37 -3.22
N LEU A 28 -1.15 7.86 -2.17
CA LEU A 28 -2.01 8.63 -1.28
C LEU A 28 -1.22 9.66 -0.46
N GLU A 29 -0.04 9.27 0.03
CA GLU A 29 0.88 10.18 0.72
C GLU A 29 1.40 11.28 -0.21
N SER A 30 1.76 10.93 -1.45
CA SER A 30 2.24 11.89 -2.46
C SER A 30 1.19 12.93 -2.86
N ASN A 31 -0.08 12.68 -2.56
CA ASN A 31 -1.19 13.61 -2.79
C ASN A 31 -1.66 14.31 -1.51
N ASP A 32 -0.92 14.19 -0.39
CA ASP A 32 -1.22 14.79 0.91
C ASP A 32 -2.66 14.49 1.39
N ILE A 33 -3.17 13.28 1.10
CA ILE A 33 -4.53 12.90 1.48
C ILE A 33 -4.56 12.54 2.96
N ALA A 34 -5.47 13.17 3.71
CA ALA A 34 -5.62 12.94 5.13
C ALA A 34 -5.99 11.46 5.44
N PRO A 35 -5.38 10.83 6.47
CA PRO A 35 -5.58 9.41 6.75
C PRO A 35 -7.04 8.99 6.94
N GLU A 36 -7.87 9.84 7.55
CA GLU A 36 -9.30 9.59 7.76
C GLU A 36 -10.08 9.50 6.44
N ILE A 37 -9.68 10.28 5.43
CA ILE A 37 -10.25 10.25 4.09
C ILE A 37 -9.80 8.98 3.38
N VAL A 38 -8.50 8.63 3.48
CA VAL A 38 -7.95 7.37 2.95
C VAL A 38 -8.72 6.17 3.47
N LEU A 39 -8.85 6.04 4.79
CA LEU A 39 -9.54 4.92 5.42
C LEU A 39 -11.01 4.82 4.99
N SER A 40 -11.69 5.95 4.89
CA SER A 40 -13.08 6.00 4.40
C SER A 40 -13.19 5.56 2.94
N ALA A 41 -12.26 5.97 2.09
CA ALA A 41 -12.22 5.57 0.69
C ALA A 41 -11.89 4.07 0.52
N LEU A 42 -10.94 3.54 1.29
CA LEU A 42 -10.59 2.11 1.27
C LEU A 42 -11.76 1.22 1.67
N GLU A 43 -12.60 1.67 2.62
CA GLU A 43 -13.82 0.95 3.00
C GLU A 43 -14.86 0.91 1.87
N ILE A 44 -14.97 1.98 1.08
CA ILE A 44 -15.83 2.01 -0.12
C ILE A 44 -15.29 1.05 -1.18
N VAL A 45 -13.98 1.10 -1.45
CA VAL A 45 -13.31 0.20 -2.41
C VAL A 45 -13.51 -1.26 -2.00
N ARG A 46 -13.26 -1.59 -0.73
CA ARG A 46 -13.49 -2.94 -0.19
C ARG A 46 -14.91 -3.43 -0.48
N LYS A 47 -15.93 -2.62 -0.14
CA LYS A 47 -17.34 -2.97 -0.39
C LYS A 47 -17.65 -3.17 -1.88
N ASP A 48 -17.07 -2.36 -2.77
CA ASP A 48 -17.28 -2.51 -4.22
C ASP A 48 -16.72 -3.84 -4.73
N PHE A 49 -15.53 -4.25 -4.28
CA PHE A 49 -14.95 -5.55 -4.62
C PHE A 49 -15.71 -6.73 -3.99
N GLU A 50 -16.20 -6.59 -2.77
CA GLU A 50 -17.04 -7.61 -2.13
C GLU A 50 -18.37 -7.82 -2.89
N ASN A 51 -18.95 -6.77 -3.45
CA ASN A 51 -20.18 -6.87 -4.24
C ASN A 51 -19.95 -7.41 -5.67
N LYS A 52 -18.70 -7.45 -6.14
CA LYS A 52 -18.32 -7.99 -7.46
C LYS A 52 -17.99 -9.48 -7.43
N ALA A 53 -17.72 -10.04 -6.26
CA ALA A 53 -17.43 -11.47 -6.05
C ALA A 53 -18.72 -12.29 -5.94
#